data_AF-A0AAD5L2Z4-F1
#
_entry.id   AF-A0AAD5L2Z4-F1
#
_cell.length_a   1.000
_cell.length_b   1.000
_cell.length_c   1.000
_cell.angle_alpha   90.00
_cell.angle_beta   90.00
_cell.angle_gamma   90.00
#
_symmetry.space_group_name_H-M   'P 1'
#
loop_
_entity.id
_entity.type
_entity.pdbx_description
1 polymer ?
#
loop_
_entity_poly.entity_id
_entity_poly.type
_entity_poly.pdbx_seq_one_letter_code
_entity_poly.pdbx_strand_id
1 'polypeptide(L)'
;MTEKQFAETNINNLTDKMFAKIEAYYNRKLEAVAHQTFPVLRDVLKERGDQIENIVVPFTDGVRSVQVATNLKKAVESNGYEGNIPSQDPGQVREARPQQRQDMSKLKVSKPELAQTANGMPVDDTRLERQAAYTEQAKFKVRYPGYNTYISYVQPNYRLRVGDFRTKLEAEKFMNELKKNDNSSMMLKDKVTLLANQIHAETVANRRHLHAHPELSFHEYETSAFVAKKLDELGIEYKKMANTGLVALIKGSKPSNAVVALRADMDALPIVEANEVEYKSQNHGVMHACGHDVHTSSLLGTAKILSELKDEFGGTPAEEKLPGGANLMIQEGVLENPKPDAVLGQHVMPLIEAGKVGFRSGKYMASTDEIYVTVHGKGGHGAQPQQNIDPVLITSHIIVALQQIISRVADPKTPSVLSFGKVIANGATNVIPNEVYLEGTFRTMDEEWRAKAHEKMKKMAEGIAEAMGGSCDLIL
;
A
#
# COMPACT_ATOMS: atom_id res chain seq x y z
N MET A 1 -35.42 -14.59 -10.86
CA MET A 1 -34.37 -15.28 -10.10
C MET A 1 -33.11 -14.43 -10.24
N THR A 2 -32.45 -14.09 -9.14
CA THR A 2 -31.18 -13.34 -9.14
C THR A 2 -30.01 -14.27 -9.49
N GLU A 3 -28.84 -13.74 -9.89
CA GLU A 3 -27.64 -14.55 -10.22
C GLU A 3 -27.25 -15.50 -9.08
N LYS A 4 -27.31 -15.01 -7.84
CA LYS A 4 -27.04 -15.82 -6.64
C LYS A 4 -28.04 -16.97 -6.47
N GLN A 5 -29.33 -16.71 -6.71
CA GLN A 5 -30.37 -17.74 -6.65
C GLN A 5 -30.23 -18.78 -7.78
N PHE A 6 -29.74 -18.40 -8.95
CA PHE A 6 -29.48 -19.34 -10.06
C PHE A 6 -28.31 -20.28 -9.74
N ALA A 7 -27.21 -19.74 -9.23
CA ALA A 7 -26.02 -20.52 -8.86
C ALA A 7 -26.30 -21.57 -7.78
N GLU A 8 -27.30 -21.32 -6.93
CA GLU A 8 -27.73 -22.19 -5.83
C GLU A 8 -28.86 -23.17 -6.24
N THR A 9 -29.44 -23.02 -7.44
CA THR A 9 -30.56 -23.86 -7.90
C THR A 9 -30.05 -25.08 -8.68
N ASN A 10 -30.54 -26.27 -8.30
CA ASN A 10 -30.27 -27.49 -9.06
C ASN A 10 -30.84 -27.36 -10.48
N ILE A 11 -29.98 -27.47 -11.50
CA ILE A 11 -30.32 -27.28 -12.92
C ILE A 11 -31.50 -28.15 -13.37
N ASN A 12 -31.69 -29.32 -12.75
CA ASN A 12 -32.78 -30.24 -13.06
C ASN A 12 -34.16 -29.77 -12.59
N ASN A 13 -34.23 -28.69 -11.79
CA ASN A 13 -35.47 -28.11 -11.25
C ASN A 13 -35.85 -26.78 -11.93
N LEU A 14 -35.16 -26.38 -13.00
CA LEU A 14 -35.46 -25.16 -13.73
C LEU A 14 -36.67 -25.37 -14.64
N THR A 15 -37.65 -24.48 -14.56
CA THR A 15 -38.77 -24.45 -15.50
C THR A 15 -38.36 -23.77 -16.81
N ASP A 16 -38.98 -24.12 -17.94
CA ASP A 16 -38.70 -23.53 -19.26
C ASP A 16 -38.81 -21.99 -19.26
N LYS A 17 -39.75 -21.46 -18.47
CA LYS A 17 -39.97 -20.01 -18.30
C LYS A 17 -38.83 -19.33 -17.54
N MET A 18 -38.11 -20.05 -16.68
CA MET A 18 -36.91 -19.57 -15.99
C MET A 18 -35.69 -19.63 -16.92
N PHE A 19 -35.58 -20.68 -17.73
CA PHE A 19 -34.51 -20.85 -18.71
C PHE A 19 -34.52 -19.71 -19.75
N ALA A 20 -35.68 -19.42 -20.34
CA ALA A 20 -35.84 -18.34 -21.32
C ALA A 20 -35.49 -16.95 -20.76
N LYS A 21 -35.75 -16.70 -19.46
CA LYS A 21 -35.38 -15.41 -18.82
C LYS A 21 -33.88 -15.29 -18.57
N ILE A 22 -33.20 -16.39 -18.29
CA ILE A 22 -31.75 -16.44 -18.07
C ILE A 22 -31.03 -16.27 -19.41
N GLU A 23 -31.49 -16.97 -20.44
CA GLU A 23 -30.99 -16.83 -21.81
C GLU A 23 -31.13 -15.39 -22.32
N ALA A 24 -32.30 -14.77 -22.14
CA ALA A 24 -32.52 -13.37 -22.51
C ALA A 24 -31.70 -12.35 -21.70
N TYR A 25 -31.19 -12.72 -20.52
CA TYR A 25 -30.29 -11.89 -19.72
C TYR A 25 -28.84 -12.00 -20.22
N TYR A 26 -28.36 -13.22 -20.48
CA TYR A 26 -27.01 -13.44 -21.01
C TYR A 26 -26.86 -12.92 -22.44
N ASN A 27 -27.88 -13.04 -23.28
CA ASN A 27 -27.87 -12.46 -24.63
C ASN A 27 -27.74 -10.93 -24.60
N ARG A 28 -28.42 -10.25 -23.68
CA ARG A 28 -28.28 -8.80 -23.48
C ARG A 28 -26.89 -8.39 -22.97
N LYS A 29 -26.27 -9.19 -22.10
CA LYS A 29 -24.88 -8.95 -21.68
C LYS A 29 -23.89 -9.18 -22.82
N LEU A 30 -24.10 -10.22 -23.64
CA LEU A 30 -23.30 -10.51 -24.82
C LEU A 30 -23.38 -9.37 -25.85
N GLU A 31 -24.57 -8.83 -26.12
CA GLU A 31 -24.75 -7.65 -26.99
C GLU A 31 -24.04 -6.41 -26.42
N ALA A 32 -24.18 -6.13 -25.12
CA ALA A 32 -23.54 -4.98 -24.49
C ALA A 32 -22.00 -5.06 -24.53
N VAL A 33 -21.44 -6.26 -24.31
CA VAL A 33 -19.99 -6.51 -24.41
C VAL A 33 -19.53 -6.41 -25.86
N ALA A 34 -20.28 -6.96 -26.82
CA ALA A 34 -19.97 -6.85 -28.24
C ALA A 34 -19.92 -5.39 -28.69
N HIS A 35 -20.89 -4.57 -28.27
CA HIS A 35 -21.00 -3.16 -28.66
C HIS A 35 -19.87 -2.27 -28.10
N GLN A 36 -19.31 -2.61 -26.93
CA GLN A 36 -18.16 -1.92 -26.33
C GLN A 36 -16.82 -2.40 -26.90
N THR A 37 -16.72 -3.67 -27.24
CA THR A 37 -15.46 -4.30 -27.67
C THR A 37 -15.18 -4.06 -29.16
N PHE A 38 -16.22 -4.04 -30.00
CA PHE A 38 -16.07 -3.91 -31.46
C PHE A 38 -15.36 -2.64 -31.95
N PRO A 39 -15.62 -1.44 -31.39
CA PRO A 39 -14.89 -0.23 -31.78
C PRO A 39 -13.38 -0.35 -31.52
N VAL A 40 -12.99 -0.96 -30.39
CA VAL A 40 -11.60 -1.21 -30.03
C VAL A 40 -10.95 -2.21 -30.99
N LEU A 41 -11.64 -3.30 -31.33
CA LEU A 41 -11.14 -4.30 -32.29
C LEU A 41 -10.96 -3.71 -33.69
N ARG A 42 -11.87 -2.81 -34.11
CA ARG A 42 -11.77 -2.10 -35.40
C ARG A 42 -10.54 -1.19 -35.46
N ASP A 43 -10.27 -0.45 -34.38
CA ASP A 43 -9.14 0.48 -34.34
C ASP A 43 -7.80 -0.29 -34.30
N VAL A 44 -7.76 -1.43 -33.59
CA VAL A 44 -6.62 -2.38 -33.62
C VAL A 44 -6.41 -2.98 -35.02
N LEU A 45 -7.48 -3.30 -35.76
CA LEU A 45 -7.37 -3.82 -37.13
C LEU A 45 -6.81 -2.78 -38.11
N LYS A 46 -7.22 -1.50 -37.97
CA LYS A 46 -6.74 -0.40 -38.82
C LYS A 46 -5.26 -0.12 -38.62
N GLU A 47 -4.76 -0.24 -37.40
CA GLU A 47 -3.37 0.08 -37.08
C GLU A 47 -2.41 -1.11 -37.26
N ARG A 48 -2.89 -2.35 -37.05
CA ARG A 48 -2.02 -3.54 -36.92
C ARG A 48 -2.62 -4.84 -37.48
N GLY A 49 -3.69 -4.78 -38.28
CA GLY A 49 -4.47 -5.96 -38.71
C GLY A 49 -3.71 -6.96 -39.58
N ASP A 50 -2.61 -6.55 -40.20
CA ASP A 50 -1.65 -7.34 -40.95
C ASP A 50 -0.68 -8.13 -40.04
N GLN A 51 -0.60 -7.79 -38.76
CA GLN A 51 0.29 -8.42 -37.77
C GLN A 51 -0.46 -9.28 -36.73
N ILE A 52 -1.80 -9.26 -36.72
CA ILE A 52 -2.64 -9.92 -35.71
C ILE A 52 -3.63 -10.86 -36.41
N GLU A 53 -3.39 -12.16 -36.33
CA GLU A 53 -4.17 -13.18 -37.04
C GLU A 53 -5.41 -13.65 -36.25
N ASN A 54 -5.31 -13.67 -34.91
CA ASN A 54 -6.38 -14.13 -34.01
C ASN A 54 -6.56 -13.15 -32.84
N ILE A 55 -7.79 -13.00 -32.36
CA ILE A 55 -8.09 -12.29 -31.11
C ILE A 55 -8.73 -13.26 -30.14
N VAL A 56 -8.24 -13.21 -28.89
CA VAL A 56 -8.75 -13.98 -27.77
C VAL A 56 -9.48 -13.03 -26.85
N VAL A 57 -10.81 -13.18 -26.76
CA VAL A 57 -11.62 -12.42 -25.81
C VAL A 57 -11.88 -13.30 -24.59
N PRO A 58 -11.33 -12.95 -23.42
CA PRO A 58 -11.62 -13.67 -22.19
C PRO A 58 -12.99 -13.25 -21.65
N PHE A 59 -13.92 -14.19 -21.55
CA PHE A 59 -15.16 -14.01 -20.80
C PHE A 59 -14.93 -14.50 -19.38
N THR A 60 -15.14 -13.63 -18.40
CA THR A 60 -15.08 -13.98 -16.98
C THR A 60 -16.38 -13.56 -16.29
N ASP A 61 -17.00 -14.48 -15.57
CA ASP A 61 -18.12 -14.18 -14.66
C ASP A 61 -17.65 -13.91 -13.23
N GLY A 62 -16.33 -13.73 -13.04
CA GLY A 62 -15.70 -13.56 -11.74
C GLY A 62 -15.33 -14.87 -11.05
N VAL A 63 -15.73 -16.04 -11.57
CA VAL A 63 -15.42 -17.36 -10.99
C VAL A 63 -14.84 -18.34 -12.02
N ARG A 64 -15.20 -18.23 -13.30
CA ARG A 64 -14.65 -19.03 -14.40
C ARG A 64 -14.27 -18.16 -15.59
N SER A 65 -13.16 -18.48 -16.24
CA SER A 65 -12.74 -17.85 -17.49
C SER A 65 -12.95 -18.79 -18.67
N VAL A 66 -13.72 -18.38 -19.67
CA VAL A 66 -13.82 -19.04 -20.98
C VAL A 66 -13.13 -18.16 -22.00
N GLN A 67 -12.17 -18.73 -22.73
CA GLN A 67 -11.46 -18.02 -23.80
C GLN A 67 -12.03 -18.47 -25.14
N VAL A 68 -12.52 -17.52 -25.92
CA VAL A 68 -12.93 -17.77 -27.30
C VAL A 68 -11.90 -17.10 -28.21
N ALA A 69 -11.16 -17.92 -28.95
CA ALA A 69 -10.24 -17.48 -29.98
C ALA A 69 -10.97 -17.48 -31.33
N THR A 70 -10.95 -16.34 -32.03
CA THR A 70 -11.51 -16.25 -33.38
C THR A 70 -10.52 -15.58 -34.32
N ASN A 71 -10.56 -15.96 -35.59
CA ASN A 71 -9.77 -15.29 -36.62
C ASN A 71 -10.29 -13.86 -36.77
N LEU A 72 -9.38 -12.91 -36.66
CA LEU A 72 -9.72 -11.50 -36.54
C LEU A 72 -10.41 -10.97 -37.81
N LYS A 73 -9.92 -11.34 -38.99
CA LYS A 73 -10.56 -10.98 -40.27
C LYS A 73 -11.97 -11.57 -40.37
N LYS A 74 -12.10 -12.86 -40.05
CA LYS A 74 -13.38 -13.57 -40.11
C LYS A 74 -14.43 -12.99 -39.15
N ALA A 75 -14.02 -12.54 -37.97
CA ALA A 75 -14.91 -11.92 -36.97
C ALA A 75 -15.42 -10.53 -37.37
N VAL A 76 -14.63 -9.77 -38.13
CA VAL A 76 -15.03 -8.47 -38.69
C VAL A 76 -15.91 -8.66 -39.93
N GLU A 77 -15.56 -9.61 -40.82
CA GLU A 77 -16.35 -9.94 -42.02
C GLU A 77 -17.74 -10.49 -41.69
N SER A 78 -17.88 -11.27 -40.61
CA SER A 78 -19.18 -11.81 -40.17
C SER A 78 -20.13 -10.79 -39.54
N ASN A 79 -19.64 -9.59 -39.17
CA ASN A 79 -20.42 -8.53 -38.51
C ASN A 79 -20.57 -7.29 -39.40
N GLY A 80 -20.77 -7.52 -40.70
CA GLY A 80 -20.89 -6.54 -41.79
C GLY A 80 -21.19 -5.11 -41.38
N TYR A 81 -20.26 -4.21 -41.73
CA TYR A 81 -20.36 -2.78 -41.56
C TYR A 81 -21.50 -2.22 -42.41
N GLU A 82 -22.70 -2.13 -41.83
CA GLU A 82 -23.70 -1.08 -42.08
C GLU A 82 -24.78 -1.17 -40.98
N GLY A 83 -24.58 -0.45 -39.88
CA GLY A 83 -25.64 0.19 -39.09
C GLY A 83 -26.85 -0.59 -38.54
N ASN A 84 -26.96 -1.92 -38.67
CA ASN A 84 -28.07 -2.69 -38.08
C ASN A 84 -27.64 -4.15 -37.84
N ILE A 85 -27.75 -4.60 -36.59
CA ILE A 85 -27.68 -6.02 -36.24
C ILE A 85 -28.95 -6.69 -36.81
N PRO A 86 -28.86 -7.73 -37.65
CA PRO A 86 -30.06 -8.43 -38.10
C PRO A 86 -30.68 -9.17 -36.92
N SER A 87 -31.95 -8.90 -36.61
CA SER A 87 -32.72 -9.75 -35.72
C SER A 87 -32.79 -11.15 -36.33
N GLN A 88 -32.15 -12.14 -35.72
CA GLN A 88 -32.38 -13.52 -36.12
C GLN A 88 -33.77 -13.95 -35.65
N ASP A 89 -34.62 -14.25 -36.61
CA ASP A 89 -35.94 -14.88 -36.48
C ASP A 89 -35.81 -16.22 -35.72
N PRO A 90 -36.70 -16.59 -34.77
CA PRO A 90 -36.53 -17.73 -33.87
C PRO A 90 -36.72 -19.11 -34.53
N GLY A 91 -36.56 -19.23 -35.84
CA GLY A 91 -36.94 -20.40 -36.62
C GLY A 91 -35.79 -20.98 -37.42
N GLN A 92 -34.87 -21.72 -36.79
CA GLN A 92 -34.26 -22.95 -37.34
C GLN A 92 -33.24 -23.56 -36.35
N VAL A 93 -33.77 -24.36 -35.42
CA VAL A 93 -32.97 -25.33 -34.68
C VAL A 93 -32.76 -26.54 -35.61
N ARG A 94 -31.50 -26.81 -36.00
CA ARG A 94 -31.13 -28.13 -36.56
C ARG A 94 -30.92 -29.10 -35.40
N GLU A 95 -31.81 -30.06 -35.27
CA GLU A 95 -31.71 -31.19 -34.34
C GLU A 95 -30.45 -32.03 -34.60
N ALA A 96 -29.64 -32.24 -33.57
CA ALA A 96 -28.64 -33.31 -33.54
C ALA A 96 -29.33 -34.62 -33.12
N ARG A 97 -29.20 -35.66 -33.96
CA ARG A 97 -29.84 -36.98 -33.77
C ARG A 97 -29.38 -37.70 -32.50
N PRO A 98 -30.28 -38.46 -31.82
CA PRO A 98 -30.00 -39.13 -30.57
C PRO A 98 -29.49 -40.56 -30.79
N GLN A 99 -28.18 -40.79 -30.73
CA GLN A 99 -27.62 -42.13 -30.54
C GLN A 99 -26.17 -42.04 -30.05
N GLN A 100 -26.01 -42.00 -28.73
CA GLN A 100 -24.94 -42.65 -27.95
C GLN A 100 -25.17 -42.31 -26.47
N ARG A 101 -26.20 -42.93 -25.87
CA ARG A 101 -26.23 -43.11 -24.41
C ARG A 101 -25.18 -44.17 -24.10
N GLN A 102 -23.99 -43.75 -23.69
CA GLN A 102 -23.12 -44.62 -22.91
C GLN A 102 -23.39 -44.40 -21.42
N ASP A 103 -23.50 -45.53 -20.75
CA ASP A 103 -23.96 -45.79 -19.40
C ASP A 103 -23.07 -45.12 -18.34
N MET A 104 -23.60 -44.09 -17.67
CA MET A 104 -22.93 -43.34 -16.60
C MET A 104 -22.89 -44.08 -15.26
N SER A 105 -23.43 -45.31 -15.17
CA SER A 105 -23.47 -46.10 -13.91
C SER A 105 -22.11 -46.62 -13.44
N LYS A 106 -21.02 -46.39 -14.19
CA LYS A 106 -19.64 -46.78 -13.81
C LYS A 106 -18.78 -45.62 -13.27
N LEU A 107 -19.28 -44.39 -13.23
CA LEU A 107 -18.55 -43.27 -12.62
C LEU A 107 -18.69 -43.30 -11.09
N LYS A 108 -17.74 -43.96 -10.41
CA LYS A 108 -17.52 -43.75 -8.97
C LYS A 108 -17.11 -42.30 -8.76
N VAL A 109 -17.97 -41.52 -8.11
CA VAL A 109 -17.66 -40.18 -7.62
C VAL A 109 -16.82 -40.32 -6.35
N SER A 110 -15.50 -40.18 -6.47
CA SER A 110 -14.68 -39.70 -5.36
C SER A 110 -14.64 -38.19 -5.44
N LYS A 111 -15.15 -37.49 -4.41
CA LYS A 111 -14.99 -36.04 -4.26
C LYS A 111 -13.49 -35.67 -4.32
N PRO A 112 -13.03 -34.81 -5.23
CA PRO A 112 -11.81 -34.07 -5.01
C PRO A 112 -12.17 -32.73 -4.38
N GLU A 113 -11.48 -32.38 -3.31
CA GLU A 113 -11.39 -31.02 -2.80
C GLU A 113 -11.05 -30.04 -3.94
N LEU A 114 -11.60 -28.83 -3.83
CA LEU A 114 -11.44 -27.70 -4.72
C LEU A 114 -9.97 -27.46 -5.12
N ALA A 115 -9.58 -27.94 -6.29
CA ALA A 115 -8.34 -27.56 -6.93
C ALA A 115 -8.56 -26.38 -7.88
N GLN A 116 -8.11 -25.19 -7.48
CA GLN A 116 -7.88 -24.07 -8.40
C GLN A 116 -6.82 -24.50 -9.43
N THR A 117 -7.12 -24.41 -10.73
CA THR A 117 -6.13 -24.53 -11.81
C THR A 117 -5.23 -23.30 -11.83
N ALA A 118 -3.92 -23.48 -11.79
CA ALA A 118 -2.94 -22.39 -11.89
C ALA A 118 -2.43 -22.32 -13.33
N ASN A 119 -2.78 -21.27 -14.07
CA ASN A 119 -2.21 -20.99 -15.40
C ASN A 119 -0.67 -20.88 -15.30
N GLY A 120 0.04 -21.27 -16.36
CA GLY A 120 1.50 -21.41 -16.39
C GLY A 120 2.29 -20.22 -15.81
N MET A 121 3.34 -20.54 -15.06
CA MET A 121 4.15 -19.61 -14.27
C MET A 121 5.40 -19.16 -15.05
N PRO A 122 5.83 -17.89 -14.95
CA PRO A 122 7.04 -17.41 -15.62
C PRO A 122 8.30 -17.94 -14.91
N VAL A 123 9.33 -18.31 -15.68
CA VAL A 123 10.53 -18.99 -15.16
C VAL A 123 11.83 -18.37 -15.70
N ASP A 124 11.76 -17.11 -16.15
CA ASP A 124 12.93 -16.29 -16.51
C ASP A 124 12.58 -14.79 -16.47
N ASP A 125 13.46 -13.98 -15.87
CA ASP A 125 13.36 -12.52 -15.70
C ASP A 125 14.14 -11.74 -16.78
N THR A 126 14.82 -12.44 -17.67
CA THR A 126 15.51 -11.75 -18.76
C THR A 126 14.48 -11.13 -19.70
N ARG A 127 14.69 -9.85 -19.99
CA ARG A 127 14.05 -9.16 -21.11
C ARG A 127 14.58 -9.79 -22.39
N LEU A 128 13.99 -10.92 -22.77
CA LEU A 128 14.49 -11.71 -23.88
C LEU A 128 13.96 -11.12 -25.17
N GLU A 129 14.90 -10.82 -26.07
CA GLU A 129 14.59 -10.84 -27.48
C GLU A 129 14.01 -12.21 -27.85
N ARG A 130 13.14 -12.23 -28.86
CA ARG A 130 12.40 -13.44 -29.27
C ARG A 130 13.31 -14.67 -29.35
N GLN A 131 14.49 -14.54 -29.95
CA GLN A 131 15.43 -15.64 -30.15
C GLN A 131 16.00 -16.20 -28.83
N ALA A 132 16.25 -15.33 -27.85
CA ALA A 132 16.79 -15.72 -26.56
C ALA A 132 15.72 -16.46 -25.72
N ALA A 133 14.44 -16.09 -25.83
CA ALA A 133 13.33 -16.80 -25.18
C ALA A 133 13.15 -18.24 -25.70
N TYR A 134 13.29 -18.47 -27.00
CA TYR A 134 13.27 -19.83 -27.57
C TYR A 134 14.50 -20.65 -27.18
N THR A 135 15.66 -20.00 -27.03
CA THR A 135 16.89 -20.65 -26.56
C THR A 135 16.73 -21.13 -25.12
N GLU A 136 16.21 -20.29 -24.24
CA GLU A 136 15.94 -20.66 -22.84
C GLU A 136 14.82 -21.71 -22.73
N GLN A 137 13.77 -21.63 -23.56
CA GLN A 137 12.76 -22.68 -23.64
C GLN A 137 13.35 -24.04 -24.01
N ALA A 138 14.28 -24.09 -24.95
CA ALA A 138 14.94 -25.32 -25.37
C ALA A 138 15.81 -25.90 -24.25
N LYS A 139 16.60 -25.07 -23.57
CA LYS A 139 17.39 -25.48 -22.40
C LYS A 139 16.49 -26.01 -21.28
N PHE A 140 15.37 -25.34 -21.02
CA PHE A 140 14.41 -25.75 -20.00
C PHE A 140 13.80 -27.12 -20.29
N LYS A 141 13.37 -27.37 -21.54
CA LYS A 141 12.80 -28.67 -21.97
C LYS A 141 13.78 -29.83 -21.83
N VAL A 142 15.07 -29.58 -22.07
CA VAL A 142 16.12 -30.59 -21.89
C VAL A 142 16.31 -30.90 -20.40
N ARG A 143 16.26 -29.87 -19.55
CA ARG A 143 16.52 -29.99 -18.11
C ARG A 143 15.34 -30.58 -17.33
N TYR A 144 14.12 -30.30 -17.77
CA TYR A 144 12.88 -30.74 -17.12
C TYR A 144 11.94 -31.40 -18.14
N PRO A 145 12.29 -32.61 -18.62
CA PRO A 145 11.44 -33.34 -19.57
C PRO A 145 10.11 -33.71 -18.90
N GLY A 146 8.99 -33.33 -19.54
CA GLY A 146 7.64 -33.67 -19.07
C GLY A 146 6.77 -32.49 -18.63
N TYR A 147 7.33 -31.28 -18.54
CA TYR A 147 6.57 -30.07 -18.25
C TYR A 147 6.24 -29.29 -19.53
N ASN A 148 4.98 -28.84 -19.65
CA ASN A 148 4.58 -27.94 -20.73
C ASN A 148 5.31 -26.61 -20.58
N THR A 149 5.75 -26.05 -21.70
CA THR A 149 6.37 -24.72 -21.73
C THR A 149 5.80 -23.94 -22.90
N TYR A 150 5.60 -22.64 -22.74
CA TYR A 150 5.20 -21.75 -23.81
C TYR A 150 5.85 -20.38 -23.63
N ILE A 151 5.93 -19.61 -24.71
CA ILE A 151 6.49 -18.26 -24.66
C ILE A 151 5.33 -17.27 -24.70
N SER A 152 5.27 -16.39 -23.71
CA SER A 152 4.29 -15.29 -23.67
C SER A 152 4.98 -13.98 -24.01
N TYR A 153 4.39 -13.18 -24.90
CA TYR A 153 4.85 -11.81 -25.16
C TYR A 153 4.17 -10.84 -24.20
N VAL A 154 4.97 -10.07 -23.46
CA VAL A 154 4.53 -8.98 -22.58
C VAL A 154 5.36 -7.77 -22.95
N GLN A 155 4.77 -6.85 -23.72
CA GLN A 155 5.48 -5.74 -24.35
C GLN A 155 6.42 -5.02 -23.37
N PRO A 156 7.70 -4.78 -23.73
CA PRO A 156 8.35 -5.06 -25.03
C PRO A 156 9.03 -6.44 -25.16
N ASN A 157 8.82 -7.39 -24.24
CA ASN A 157 9.69 -8.57 -24.09
C ASN A 157 8.96 -9.91 -24.22
N TYR A 158 9.72 -10.97 -24.53
CA TYR A 158 9.25 -12.35 -24.47
C TYR A 158 9.59 -12.96 -23.11
N ARG A 159 8.70 -13.83 -22.59
CA ARG A 159 8.89 -14.55 -21.32
C ARG A 159 8.65 -16.03 -21.50
N LEU A 160 9.53 -16.87 -20.95
CA LEU A 160 9.31 -18.30 -20.82
C LEU A 160 8.31 -18.58 -19.70
N ARG A 161 7.26 -19.33 -20.02
CA ARG A 161 6.26 -19.85 -19.09
C ARG A 161 6.39 -21.36 -19.01
N VAL A 162 6.24 -21.90 -17.82
CA VAL A 162 6.27 -23.34 -17.56
C VAL A 162 5.01 -23.74 -16.79
N GLY A 163 4.45 -24.87 -17.20
CA GLY A 163 3.27 -25.48 -16.62
C GLY A 163 1.98 -25.25 -17.40
N ASP A 164 1.00 -26.06 -17.01
CA ASP A 164 -0.45 -25.99 -17.20
C ASP A 164 -1.05 -26.81 -16.05
N PHE A 165 -0.85 -26.33 -14.82
CA PHE A 165 -1.09 -27.14 -13.62
C PHE A 165 -2.59 -27.30 -13.38
N ARG A 166 -3.03 -28.55 -13.22
CA ARG A 166 -4.44 -28.87 -12.98
C ARG A 166 -4.88 -28.43 -11.60
N THR A 167 -3.93 -28.33 -10.66
CA THR A 167 -4.19 -27.95 -9.27
C THR A 167 -3.11 -27.01 -8.73
N LYS A 168 -3.48 -26.14 -7.77
CA LYS A 168 -2.54 -25.32 -7.00
C LYS A 168 -1.45 -26.16 -6.31
N LEU A 169 -1.81 -27.36 -5.84
CA LEU A 169 -0.87 -28.30 -5.21
C LEU A 169 0.16 -28.85 -6.21
N GLU A 170 -0.23 -29.10 -7.46
CA GLU A 170 0.72 -29.48 -8.52
C GLU A 170 1.69 -28.34 -8.83
N ALA A 171 1.19 -27.11 -8.92
CA ALA A 171 2.03 -25.94 -9.11
C ALA A 171 2.99 -25.74 -7.92
N GLU A 172 2.52 -25.89 -6.68
CA GLU A 172 3.35 -25.80 -5.48
C GLU A 172 4.40 -26.91 -5.39
N LYS A 173 4.05 -28.15 -5.77
CA LYS A 173 4.99 -29.27 -5.83
C LYS A 173 6.09 -29.02 -6.87
N PHE A 174 5.71 -28.57 -8.07
CA PHE A 174 6.67 -28.21 -9.11
C PHE A 174 7.56 -27.05 -8.69
N MET A 175 7.00 -26.00 -8.09
CA MET A 175 7.78 -24.89 -7.53
C MET A 175 8.72 -25.36 -6.43
N ASN A 176 8.31 -26.33 -5.60
CA ASN A 176 9.18 -26.92 -4.59
C ASN A 176 10.29 -27.81 -5.18
N GLU A 177 10.05 -28.48 -6.32
CA GLU A 177 11.09 -29.18 -7.08
C GLU A 177 12.08 -28.20 -7.74
N LEU A 178 11.59 -27.13 -8.38
CA LEU A 178 12.43 -26.05 -8.91
C LEU A 178 13.27 -25.40 -7.81
N LYS A 179 12.68 -25.13 -6.64
CA LYS A 179 13.38 -24.60 -5.45
C LYS A 179 14.52 -25.50 -4.97
N LYS A 180 14.39 -26.83 -5.11
CA LYS A 180 15.41 -27.80 -4.68
C LYS A 180 16.53 -27.99 -5.70
N ASN A 181 16.20 -27.89 -6.98
CA ASN A 181 17.10 -28.34 -8.06
C ASN A 181 17.74 -27.18 -8.84
N ASP A 182 17.14 -25.98 -8.89
CA ASP A 182 17.71 -24.86 -9.65
C ASP A 182 17.12 -23.47 -9.31
N ASN A 183 17.67 -22.83 -8.27
CA ASN A 183 17.30 -21.46 -7.85
C ASN A 183 17.61 -20.38 -8.90
N SER A 184 18.39 -20.70 -9.94
CA SER A 184 18.78 -19.75 -11.00
C SER A 184 17.66 -19.37 -11.96
N SER A 185 16.56 -20.14 -11.98
CA SER A 185 15.45 -19.99 -12.93
C SER A 185 14.23 -19.22 -12.39
N MET A 186 14.21 -18.82 -11.11
CA MET A 186 13.10 -18.01 -10.58
C MET A 186 13.30 -16.52 -10.83
N MET A 187 12.22 -15.79 -11.22
CA MET A 187 12.27 -14.33 -11.33
C MET A 187 12.54 -13.68 -9.97
N LEU A 188 13.24 -12.55 -9.94
CA LEU A 188 13.62 -11.89 -8.68
C LEU A 188 12.40 -11.55 -7.82
N LYS A 189 11.31 -11.09 -8.45
CA LYS A 189 10.03 -10.83 -7.77
C LYS A 189 9.46 -12.07 -7.08
N ASP A 190 9.57 -13.23 -7.72
CA ASP A 190 9.04 -14.49 -7.18
C ASP A 190 9.94 -15.02 -6.06
N LYS A 191 11.27 -14.82 -6.16
CA LYS A 191 12.22 -15.05 -5.07
C LYS A 191 11.87 -14.20 -3.85
N VAL A 192 11.67 -12.88 -4.03
CA VAL A 192 11.24 -11.98 -2.95
C VAL A 192 9.91 -12.43 -2.34
N THR A 193 8.92 -12.76 -3.16
CA THR A 193 7.60 -13.22 -2.68
C THR A 193 7.72 -14.53 -1.89
N LEU A 194 8.56 -15.45 -2.34
CA LEU A 194 8.83 -16.70 -1.64
C LEU A 194 9.47 -16.44 -0.28
N LEU A 195 10.54 -15.66 -0.23
CA LEU A 195 11.24 -15.32 1.01
C LEU A 195 10.30 -14.59 1.97
N ALA A 196 9.52 -13.62 1.49
CA ALA A 196 8.52 -12.91 2.29
C ALA A 196 7.50 -13.85 2.95
N ASN A 197 7.03 -14.87 2.22
CA ASN A 197 6.13 -15.89 2.79
C ASN A 197 6.85 -16.78 3.82
N GLN A 198 8.12 -17.12 3.60
CA GLN A 198 8.89 -17.94 4.53
C GLN A 198 9.17 -17.22 5.85
N ILE A 199 9.50 -15.92 5.79
CA ILE A 199 9.80 -15.12 6.97
C ILE A 199 8.55 -14.52 7.62
N HIS A 200 7.36 -14.70 7.05
CA HIS A 200 6.12 -14.03 7.50
C HIS A 200 5.84 -14.22 9.00
N ALA A 201 5.96 -15.46 9.49
CA ALA A 201 5.71 -15.77 10.90
C ALA A 201 6.71 -15.07 11.83
N GLU A 202 7.97 -14.98 11.41
CA GLU A 202 9.02 -14.26 12.14
C GLU A 202 8.79 -12.75 12.12
N THR A 203 8.41 -12.18 10.98
CA THR A 203 8.05 -10.76 10.86
C THR A 203 6.89 -10.40 11.79
N VAL A 204 5.85 -11.24 11.84
CA VAL A 204 4.72 -11.08 12.77
C VAL A 204 5.17 -11.21 14.23
N ALA A 205 6.06 -12.14 14.54
CA ALA A 205 6.61 -12.30 15.88
C ALA A 205 7.43 -11.07 16.31
N ASN A 206 8.29 -10.54 15.44
CA ASN A 206 9.03 -9.30 15.68
C ASN A 206 8.09 -8.13 15.92
N ARG A 207 7.05 -7.98 15.08
CA ARG A 207 6.02 -6.95 15.25
C ARG A 207 5.32 -7.05 16.60
N ARG A 208 4.93 -8.25 17.03
CA ARG A 208 4.27 -8.48 18.31
C ARG A 208 5.19 -8.24 19.51
N HIS A 209 6.47 -8.61 19.38
CA HIS A 209 7.47 -8.29 20.39
C HIS A 209 7.60 -6.77 20.56
N LEU A 210 7.78 -6.03 19.46
CA LEU A 210 7.87 -4.57 19.48
C LEU A 210 6.59 -3.94 20.05
N HIS A 211 5.40 -4.42 19.66
CA HIS A 211 4.13 -3.93 20.19
C HIS A 211 3.99 -4.08 21.71
N ALA A 212 4.50 -5.19 22.26
CA ALA A 212 4.44 -5.49 23.68
C ALA A 212 5.45 -4.69 24.52
N HIS A 213 6.51 -4.15 23.90
CA HIS A 213 7.57 -3.38 24.58
C HIS A 213 7.74 -1.98 23.97
N PRO A 214 6.69 -1.15 23.95
CA PRO A 214 6.77 0.16 23.32
C PRO A 214 7.56 1.14 24.20
N GLU A 215 8.33 2.03 23.57
CA GLU A 215 9.11 3.08 24.22
C GLU A 215 8.82 4.46 23.61
N LEU A 216 8.86 5.49 24.45
CA LEU A 216 8.61 6.88 24.02
C LEU A 216 9.75 7.39 23.13
N SER A 217 9.44 8.37 22.28
CA SER A 217 10.42 9.04 21.43
C SER A 217 11.64 9.51 22.24
N PHE A 218 12.84 9.30 21.70
CA PHE A 218 14.15 9.57 22.32
C PHE A 218 14.55 8.68 23.50
N HIS A 219 13.71 7.71 23.87
CA HIS A 219 13.95 6.75 24.94
C HIS A 219 13.80 5.29 24.47
N GLU A 220 13.94 5.03 23.16
CA GLU A 220 13.77 3.72 22.52
C GLU A 220 14.99 2.79 22.69
N TYR A 221 15.51 2.65 23.90
CA TYR A 221 16.76 1.92 24.15
C TYR A 221 16.62 0.41 23.94
N GLU A 222 15.56 -0.20 24.47
CA GLU A 222 15.31 -1.64 24.35
C GLU A 222 14.87 -2.01 22.93
N THR A 223 14.09 -1.13 22.30
CA THR A 223 13.67 -1.24 20.89
C THR A 223 14.89 -1.18 19.97
N SER A 224 15.77 -0.20 20.17
CA SER A 224 17.04 -0.10 19.43
C SER A 224 17.91 -1.34 19.68
N ALA A 225 18.04 -1.81 20.93
CA ALA A 225 18.78 -3.03 21.24
C ALA A 225 18.20 -4.27 20.57
N PHE A 226 16.88 -4.38 20.48
CA PHE A 226 16.20 -5.47 19.76
C PHE A 226 16.50 -5.44 18.26
N VAL A 227 16.41 -4.28 17.61
CA VAL A 227 16.73 -4.11 16.19
C VAL A 227 18.20 -4.43 15.92
N ALA A 228 19.10 -3.89 16.74
CA ALA A 228 20.54 -4.16 16.69
C ALA A 228 20.83 -5.66 16.77
N LYS A 229 20.23 -6.36 17.75
CA LYS A 229 20.34 -7.82 17.89
C LYS A 229 19.84 -8.56 16.64
N LYS A 230 18.74 -8.11 16.04
CA LYS A 230 18.22 -8.70 14.79
C LYS A 230 19.16 -8.49 13.62
N LEU A 231 19.80 -7.34 13.52
CA LEU A 231 20.83 -7.08 12.51
C LEU A 231 22.08 -7.94 12.73
N ASP A 232 22.51 -8.13 13.98
CA ASP A 232 23.60 -9.02 14.36
C ASP A 232 23.30 -10.48 13.98
N GLU A 233 22.08 -10.96 14.27
CA GLU A 233 21.59 -12.30 13.86
C GLU A 233 21.62 -12.50 12.34
N LEU A 234 21.46 -11.44 11.56
CA LEU A 234 21.51 -11.44 10.10
C LEU A 234 22.92 -11.23 9.53
N GLY A 235 23.92 -10.95 10.39
CA GLY A 235 25.27 -10.59 9.95
C GLY A 235 25.30 -9.29 9.14
N ILE A 236 24.44 -8.34 9.48
CA ILE A 236 24.38 -7.02 8.84
C ILE A 236 25.06 -6.02 9.77
N GLU A 237 26.15 -5.41 9.28
CA GLU A 237 26.83 -4.35 10.00
C GLU A 237 25.94 -3.09 10.07
N TYR A 238 25.94 -2.45 11.24
CA TYR A 238 25.19 -1.22 11.50
C TYR A 238 25.99 -0.22 12.32
N LYS A 239 25.56 1.03 12.28
CA LYS A 239 26.06 2.11 13.12
C LYS A 239 24.92 2.63 13.99
N LYS A 240 25.23 2.96 15.24
CA LYS A 240 24.34 3.72 16.12
C LYS A 240 24.50 5.20 15.83
N MET A 241 23.38 5.92 15.78
CA MET A 241 23.31 7.36 15.53
C MET A 241 22.15 7.97 16.31
N ALA A 242 22.19 9.27 16.58
CA ALA A 242 21.13 10.02 17.29
C ALA A 242 20.63 9.33 18.57
N ASN A 243 21.55 8.81 19.39
CA ASN A 243 21.31 8.04 20.61
C ASN A 243 20.69 6.64 20.39
N THR A 244 19.47 6.56 19.86
CA THR A 244 18.70 5.31 19.69
C THR A 244 18.56 4.85 18.23
N GLY A 245 18.96 5.68 17.27
CA GLY A 245 18.91 5.38 15.84
C GLY A 245 19.94 4.34 15.40
N LEU A 246 19.61 3.62 14.33
CA LEU A 246 20.45 2.59 13.72
C LEU A 246 20.48 2.79 12.21
N VAL A 247 21.65 2.57 11.61
CA VAL A 247 21.84 2.66 10.16
C VAL A 247 22.58 1.43 9.71
N ALA A 248 21.96 0.65 8.84
CA ALA A 248 22.52 -0.57 8.28
C ALA A 248 22.80 -0.42 6.78
N LEU A 249 23.87 -1.07 6.31
CA LEU A 249 24.33 -0.99 4.93
C LEU A 249 24.38 -2.39 4.31
N ILE A 250 23.51 -2.67 3.32
CA ILE A 250 23.47 -3.99 2.65
C ILE A 250 23.99 -3.88 1.21
N LYS A 251 25.26 -4.20 0.99
CA LYS A 251 25.84 -4.14 -0.36
C LYS A 251 25.53 -5.40 -1.17
N GLY A 252 24.98 -5.23 -2.38
CA GLY A 252 24.80 -6.30 -3.36
C GLY A 252 26.11 -6.65 -4.10
N SER A 253 26.21 -7.88 -4.61
CA SER A 253 27.40 -8.43 -5.25
C SER A 253 27.56 -7.98 -6.71
N LYS A 254 26.48 -7.53 -7.38
CA LYS A 254 26.58 -7.05 -8.77
C LYS A 254 27.20 -5.64 -8.81
N PRO A 255 27.98 -5.29 -9.86
CA PRO A 255 28.54 -3.95 -9.99
C PRO A 255 27.44 -2.89 -10.15
N SER A 256 27.37 -1.94 -9.21
CA SER A 256 26.52 -0.75 -9.29
C SER A 256 26.91 0.24 -8.20
N ASN A 257 26.76 1.53 -8.49
CA ASN A 257 26.95 2.62 -7.53
C ASN A 257 25.63 3.17 -6.99
N ALA A 258 24.50 2.59 -7.39
CA ALA A 258 23.18 3.08 -6.98
C ALA A 258 22.92 2.81 -5.48
N VAL A 259 22.33 3.77 -4.79
CA VAL A 259 22.01 3.68 -3.36
C VAL A 259 20.57 4.09 -3.12
N VAL A 260 19.79 3.26 -2.41
CA VAL A 260 18.37 3.52 -2.14
C VAL A 260 18.10 3.43 -0.65
N ALA A 261 17.86 4.55 0.03
CA ALA A 261 17.47 4.48 1.43
C ALA A 261 16.05 3.94 1.61
N LEU A 262 15.82 3.07 2.59
CA LEU A 262 14.55 2.55 3.06
C LEU A 262 14.33 3.03 4.49
N ARG A 263 13.17 3.54 4.87
CA ARG A 263 13.00 4.22 6.16
C ARG A 263 11.91 3.54 7.02
N ALA A 264 12.19 3.18 8.27
CA ALA A 264 11.19 2.85 9.29
C ALA A 264 11.38 3.62 10.61
N ASP A 265 10.26 4.04 11.21
CA ASP A 265 10.17 4.53 12.58
C ASP A 265 9.86 3.43 13.59
N MET A 266 10.29 3.65 14.84
CA MET A 266 10.26 2.67 15.92
C MET A 266 9.75 3.20 17.28
N ASP A 267 9.33 4.46 17.41
CA ASP A 267 8.84 5.03 18.68
C ASP A 267 7.35 4.77 18.89
N ALA A 268 6.94 4.87 20.14
CA ALA A 268 5.56 4.77 20.59
C ALA A 268 5.04 6.09 21.16
N LEU A 269 3.77 6.09 21.58
CA LEU A 269 3.05 7.27 22.06
C LEU A 269 2.61 7.09 23.52
N PRO A 270 2.46 8.18 24.31
CA PRO A 270 2.02 8.15 25.70
C PRO A 270 0.50 7.91 25.79
N ILE A 271 0.06 6.72 25.39
CA ILE A 271 -1.35 6.29 25.33
C ILE A 271 -1.48 4.98 26.09
N VAL A 272 -2.50 4.90 26.96
CA VAL A 272 -2.89 3.63 27.58
C VAL A 272 -3.58 2.76 26.54
N GLU A 273 -3.02 1.60 26.23
CA GLU A 273 -3.61 0.68 25.26
C GLU A 273 -4.94 0.09 25.78
N ALA A 274 -6.01 0.31 25.01
CA ALA A 274 -7.36 -0.18 25.32
C ALA A 274 -7.67 -1.56 24.72
N ASN A 275 -6.83 -2.08 23.81
CA ASN A 275 -7.06 -3.37 23.17
C ASN A 275 -6.81 -4.53 24.14
N GLU A 276 -7.53 -5.62 23.96
CA GLU A 276 -7.33 -6.88 24.67
C GLU A 276 -6.77 -7.93 23.71
N VAL A 277 -5.45 -7.91 23.53
CA VAL A 277 -4.70 -8.81 22.64
C VAL A 277 -3.52 -9.44 23.39
N GLU A 278 -3.10 -10.63 23.01
CA GLU A 278 -2.01 -11.36 23.69
C GLU A 278 -0.66 -10.63 23.68
N TYR A 279 -0.47 -9.70 22.73
CA TYR A 279 0.75 -8.91 22.55
C TYR A 279 0.57 -7.44 22.99
N LYS A 280 -0.41 -7.17 23.87
CA LYS A 280 -0.66 -5.84 24.44
C LYS A 280 0.60 -5.27 25.08
N SER A 281 0.75 -3.96 25.05
CA SER A 281 1.80 -3.24 25.73
C SER A 281 1.93 -3.67 27.20
N GLN A 282 3.15 -4.01 27.60
CA GLN A 282 3.55 -4.27 28.98
C GLN A 282 3.99 -2.98 29.70
N ASN A 283 4.29 -1.92 28.94
CA ASN A 283 4.63 -0.60 29.46
C ASN A 283 3.34 0.24 29.59
N HIS A 284 2.75 0.22 30.80
CA HIS A 284 1.51 0.94 31.05
C HIS A 284 1.64 2.44 30.71
N GLY A 285 0.67 2.96 29.96
CA GLY A 285 0.68 4.35 29.49
C GLY A 285 1.48 4.59 28.21
N VAL A 286 2.07 3.56 27.60
CA VAL A 286 2.79 3.65 26.33
C VAL A 286 2.24 2.62 25.35
N MET A 287 2.01 3.03 24.10
CA MET A 287 1.42 2.17 23.05
C MET A 287 1.96 2.53 21.66
N HIS A 288 2.24 1.52 20.83
CA HIS A 288 2.43 1.71 19.38
C HIS A 288 1.09 1.97 18.67
N ALA A 289 0.50 3.14 18.90
CA ALA A 289 -0.79 3.53 18.33
C ALA A 289 -0.69 4.04 16.87
N CYS A 290 0.52 4.29 16.36
CA CYS A 290 0.78 4.77 15.00
C CYS A 290 1.33 3.68 14.05
N GLY A 291 1.56 2.46 14.55
CA GLY A 291 2.02 1.32 13.75
C GLY A 291 3.53 1.27 13.47
N HIS A 292 4.34 2.01 14.22
CA HIS A 292 5.81 2.04 14.06
C HIS A 292 6.46 0.66 14.33
N ASP A 293 5.86 -0.17 15.19
CA ASP A 293 6.18 -1.58 15.36
C ASP A 293 6.03 -2.38 14.05
N VAL A 294 5.02 -2.08 13.24
CA VAL A 294 4.83 -2.69 11.92
C VAL A 294 5.94 -2.24 10.97
N HIS A 295 6.25 -0.94 10.94
CA HIS A 295 7.27 -0.38 10.06
C HIS A 295 8.65 -1.00 10.32
N THR A 296 9.06 -1.02 11.60
CA THR A 296 10.32 -1.61 12.04
C THR A 296 10.40 -3.09 11.71
N SER A 297 9.36 -3.87 12.02
CA SER A 297 9.32 -5.31 11.69
C SER A 297 9.41 -5.58 10.18
N SER A 298 8.73 -4.76 9.38
CA SER A 298 8.69 -4.91 7.92
C SER A 298 10.04 -4.61 7.31
N LEU A 299 10.77 -3.65 7.88
CA LEU A 299 12.09 -3.27 7.39
C LEU A 299 13.16 -4.27 7.80
N LEU A 300 13.09 -4.84 9.01
CA LEU A 300 13.90 -6.01 9.40
C LEU A 300 13.66 -7.20 8.46
N GLY A 301 12.40 -7.49 8.14
CA GLY A 301 12.06 -8.54 7.16
C GLY A 301 12.62 -8.24 5.76
N THR A 302 12.59 -6.97 5.36
CA THR A 302 13.18 -6.53 4.08
C THR A 302 14.70 -6.67 4.09
N ALA A 303 15.37 -6.30 5.19
CA ALA A 303 16.81 -6.44 5.37
C ALA A 303 17.26 -7.91 5.28
N LYS A 304 16.47 -8.84 5.86
CA LYS A 304 16.68 -10.28 5.74
C LYS A 304 16.57 -10.76 4.29
N ILE A 305 15.48 -10.41 3.60
CA ILE A 305 15.27 -10.77 2.19
C ILE A 305 16.41 -10.25 1.31
N LEU A 306 16.80 -8.99 1.49
CA LEU A 306 17.88 -8.38 0.71
C LEU A 306 19.24 -9.01 1.03
N SER A 307 19.47 -9.43 2.27
CA SER A 307 20.70 -10.12 2.64
C SER A 307 20.82 -11.50 2.00
N GLU A 308 19.70 -12.22 1.85
CA GLU A 308 19.66 -13.50 1.13
C GLU A 308 19.76 -13.34 -0.40
N LEU A 309 19.42 -12.16 -0.91
CA LEU A 309 19.45 -11.84 -2.35
C LEU A 309 20.64 -10.96 -2.75
N LYS A 310 21.70 -10.88 -1.92
CA LYS A 310 22.89 -10.03 -2.20
C LYS A 310 23.46 -10.28 -3.60
N ASP A 311 23.47 -11.52 -4.07
CA ASP A 311 24.01 -11.88 -5.39
C ASP A 311 23.12 -11.45 -6.57
N GLU A 312 21.89 -11.00 -6.31
CA GLU A 312 20.90 -10.67 -7.34
C GLU A 312 20.84 -9.18 -7.70
N PHE A 313 21.42 -8.31 -6.88
CA PHE A 313 21.42 -6.86 -7.12
C PHE A 313 22.82 -6.26 -6.92
N GLY A 314 22.97 -5.03 -7.40
CA GLY A 314 24.14 -4.20 -7.13
C GLY A 314 23.69 -2.91 -6.44
N GLY A 315 24.62 -2.27 -5.73
CA GLY A 315 24.31 -1.06 -4.96
C GLY A 315 23.90 -1.38 -3.52
N THR A 316 23.30 -0.40 -2.84
CA THR A 316 23.04 -0.51 -1.40
C THR A 316 21.69 0.08 -0.96
N PRO A 317 20.85 -0.64 -0.19
CA PRO A 317 19.78 -0.04 0.56
C PRO A 317 20.28 0.57 1.89
N ALA A 318 19.75 1.73 2.30
CA ALA A 318 20.16 2.44 3.53
C ALA A 318 18.98 2.69 4.49
N GLU A 319 19.03 2.18 5.72
CA GLU A 319 17.90 2.25 6.67
C GLU A 319 17.80 3.62 7.41
N GLU A 320 16.62 4.23 7.62
CA GLU A 320 16.47 5.51 8.38
C GLU A 320 15.09 5.77 9.04
N LYS A 321 14.95 6.72 9.98
CA LYS A 321 13.68 7.05 10.74
C LYS A 321 13.26 8.55 10.67
N LEU A 322 11.97 8.90 10.87
CA LEU A 322 11.31 10.25 11.01
C LEU A 322 10.12 10.15 12.01
N PRO A 323 9.32 11.19 12.37
CA PRO A 323 9.68 12.54 12.78
C PRO A 323 10.10 12.56 14.27
N GLY A 324 11.07 13.39 14.66
CA GLY A 324 11.93 13.06 15.81
C GLY A 324 13.00 12.04 15.37
N GLY A 325 14.22 12.18 15.89
CA GLY A 325 15.41 11.44 15.41
C GLY A 325 15.96 11.90 14.06
N ALA A 326 15.14 12.07 13.01
CA ALA A 326 15.62 12.32 11.63
C ALA A 326 16.56 13.51 11.45
N ASN A 327 16.23 14.67 12.03
CA ASN A 327 17.08 15.85 11.94
C ASN A 327 18.44 15.58 12.59
N LEU A 328 18.46 14.84 13.71
CA LEU A 328 19.70 14.42 14.37
C LEU A 328 20.49 13.44 13.48
N MET A 329 19.85 12.45 12.87
CA MET A 329 20.51 11.50 11.96
C MET A 329 21.11 12.20 10.72
N ILE A 330 20.38 13.16 10.14
CA ILE A 330 20.86 13.98 9.02
C ILE A 330 22.03 14.86 9.46
N GLN A 331 21.97 15.47 10.64
CA GLN A 331 23.07 16.24 11.22
C GLN A 331 24.31 15.38 11.50
N GLU A 332 24.12 14.12 11.90
CA GLU A 332 25.18 13.12 12.05
C GLU A 332 25.67 12.53 10.72
N GLY A 333 25.10 12.96 9.59
CA GLY A 333 25.61 12.68 8.25
C GLY A 333 25.16 11.35 7.64
N VAL A 334 24.01 10.80 8.05
CA VAL A 334 23.53 9.53 7.48
C VAL A 334 23.36 9.55 5.96
N LEU A 335 23.00 10.71 5.39
CA LEU A 335 22.78 10.85 3.95
C LEU A 335 24.05 11.20 3.15
N GLU A 336 25.24 11.15 3.76
CA GLU A 336 26.49 11.55 3.11
C GLU A 336 27.40 10.36 2.77
N ASN A 337 27.35 9.24 3.51
CA ASN A 337 28.34 8.15 3.38
C ASN A 337 27.72 6.75 3.52
N PRO A 338 27.12 6.19 2.45
CA PRO A 338 26.97 6.77 1.10
C PRO A 338 25.72 7.64 0.95
N LYS A 339 25.76 8.57 0.01
CA LYS A 339 24.60 9.38 -0.35
C LYS A 339 23.57 8.57 -1.16
N PRO A 340 22.31 8.48 -0.71
CA PRO A 340 21.27 7.78 -1.46
C PRO A 340 20.79 8.58 -2.70
N ASP A 341 20.56 7.87 -3.81
CA ASP A 341 19.91 8.39 -5.01
C ASP A 341 18.39 8.55 -4.83
N ALA A 342 17.80 7.72 -3.95
CA ALA A 342 16.38 7.75 -3.61
C ALA A 342 16.17 7.33 -2.15
N VAL A 343 15.09 7.83 -1.54
CA VAL A 343 14.65 7.44 -0.19
C VAL A 343 13.20 6.95 -0.28
N LEU A 344 12.91 5.79 0.29
CA LEU A 344 11.59 5.18 0.34
C LEU A 344 11.19 5.03 1.81
N GLY A 345 10.07 5.62 2.19
CA GLY A 345 9.41 5.37 3.47
C GLY A 345 8.02 4.80 3.24
N GLN A 346 7.50 4.09 4.23
CA GLN A 346 6.11 3.66 4.27
C GLN A 346 5.47 3.99 5.62
N HIS A 347 4.15 4.14 5.62
CA HIS A 347 3.36 4.28 6.83
C HIS A 347 2.08 3.45 6.68
N VAL A 348 1.74 2.64 7.68
CA VAL A 348 0.48 1.91 7.71
C VAL A 348 -0.67 2.89 7.86
N MET A 349 -1.77 2.64 7.14
CA MET A 349 -2.94 3.51 7.16
C MET A 349 -4.18 2.63 7.39
N PRO A 350 -4.78 2.64 8.60
CA PRO A 350 -5.95 1.83 8.90
C PRO A 350 -7.15 2.07 7.97
N LEU A 351 -7.19 3.22 7.31
CA LEU A 351 -8.24 3.59 6.35
C LEU A 351 -8.06 2.98 4.96
N ILE A 352 -6.94 2.28 4.70
CA ILE A 352 -6.68 1.57 3.45
C ILE A 352 -6.81 0.07 3.69
N GLU A 353 -7.61 -0.61 2.86
CA GLU A 353 -7.79 -2.06 2.95
C GLU A 353 -6.46 -2.81 2.79
N ALA A 354 -6.28 -3.87 3.60
CA ALA A 354 -5.09 -4.70 3.55
C ALA A 354 -4.82 -5.25 2.14
N GLY A 355 -3.54 -5.26 1.74
CA GLY A 355 -3.12 -5.66 0.39
C GLY A 355 -3.13 -4.53 -0.64
N LYS A 356 -3.54 -3.31 -0.25
CA LYS A 356 -3.46 -2.11 -1.09
C LYS A 356 -2.35 -1.17 -0.59
N VAL A 357 -1.79 -0.41 -1.52
CA VAL A 357 -0.78 0.62 -1.28
C VAL A 357 -1.23 1.91 -1.94
N GLY A 358 -1.12 3.04 -1.21
CA GLY A 358 -1.52 4.36 -1.69
C GLY A 358 -0.32 5.20 -2.07
N PHE A 359 -0.34 5.80 -3.26
CA PHE A 359 0.70 6.72 -3.73
C PHE A 359 0.08 8.02 -4.21
N ARG A 360 0.79 9.13 -4.00
CA ARG A 360 0.48 10.42 -4.61
C ARG A 360 1.78 11.17 -4.88
N SER A 361 1.91 11.71 -6.08
CA SER A 361 3.04 12.57 -6.45
C SER A 361 2.89 13.98 -5.85
N GLY A 362 4.02 14.62 -5.59
CA GLY A 362 4.07 15.95 -4.99
C GLY A 362 3.76 15.94 -3.49
N LYS A 363 3.07 16.99 -3.01
CA LYS A 363 2.80 17.21 -1.59
C LYS A 363 1.86 16.11 -1.04
N TYR A 364 2.35 15.31 -0.09
CA TYR A 364 1.60 14.18 0.50
C TYR A 364 0.99 14.51 1.87
N MET A 365 1.81 14.96 2.82
CA MET A 365 1.40 15.35 4.19
C MET A 365 1.58 16.86 4.41
N ALA A 366 0.82 17.40 5.36
CA ALA A 366 0.98 18.77 5.83
C ALA A 366 2.16 18.88 6.79
N SER A 367 2.74 20.08 6.88
CA SER A 367 3.60 20.46 8.00
C SER A 367 2.86 20.26 9.34
N THR A 368 3.62 20.11 10.42
CA THR A 368 3.09 20.11 11.78
C THR A 368 3.96 21.04 12.62
N ASP A 369 3.36 22.12 13.08
CA ASP A 369 3.92 23.05 14.05
C ASP A 369 3.20 22.85 15.38
N GLU A 370 3.95 22.85 16.48
CA GLU A 370 3.40 22.88 17.83
C GLU A 370 3.39 24.33 18.32
N ILE A 371 2.26 24.78 18.81
CA ILE A 371 2.07 26.15 19.25
C ILE A 371 1.99 26.14 20.77
N TYR A 372 2.88 26.88 21.42
CA TYR A 372 2.85 27.11 22.86
C TYR A 372 2.75 28.61 23.10
N VAL A 373 1.70 29.02 23.81
CA VAL A 373 1.40 30.43 24.12
C VAL A 373 1.23 30.56 25.62
N THR A 374 2.01 31.46 26.23
CA THR A 374 1.80 31.90 27.61
C THR A 374 1.37 33.35 27.61
N VAL A 375 0.15 33.61 28.09
CA VAL A 375 -0.39 34.97 28.19
C VAL A 375 -0.23 35.46 29.62
N HIS A 376 0.46 36.57 29.79
CA HIS A 376 0.73 37.20 31.09
C HIS A 376 -0.16 38.41 31.30
N GLY A 377 -0.69 38.51 32.51
CA GLY A 377 -1.47 39.65 32.97
C GLY A 377 -1.13 39.98 34.41
N LYS A 378 -2.16 40.34 35.17
CA LYS A 378 -2.08 40.66 36.60
C LYS A 378 -3.34 40.14 37.27
N GLY A 379 -3.17 39.07 38.02
CA GLY A 379 -4.23 38.43 38.78
C GLY A 379 -4.69 39.26 39.99
N GLY A 380 -5.80 38.83 40.57
CA GLY A 380 -6.41 39.50 41.73
C GLY A 380 -7.84 39.05 41.98
N HIS A 381 -8.53 39.75 42.89
CA HIS A 381 -9.91 39.41 43.22
C HIS A 381 -10.83 39.73 42.03
N GLY A 382 -11.67 38.78 41.63
CA GLY A 382 -12.60 38.93 40.49
C GLY A 382 -13.66 40.03 40.67
N ALA A 383 -13.86 40.56 41.88
CA ALA A 383 -14.77 41.67 42.15
C ALA A 383 -14.08 43.05 42.02
N GLN A 384 -12.77 43.07 41.71
CA GLN A 384 -11.97 44.29 41.55
C GLN A 384 -11.27 44.30 40.17
N PRO A 385 -12.01 44.17 39.06
CA PRO A 385 -11.43 44.03 37.72
C PRO A 385 -10.53 45.21 37.33
N GLN A 386 -10.82 46.42 37.81
CA GLN A 386 -10.02 47.62 37.56
C GLN A 386 -8.59 47.56 38.14
N GLN A 387 -8.30 46.60 39.01
CA GLN A 387 -6.96 46.39 39.57
C GLN A 387 -6.17 45.29 38.87
N ASN A 388 -6.83 44.54 37.98
CA ASN A 388 -6.34 43.35 37.30
C ASN A 388 -6.03 43.66 35.82
N ILE A 389 -5.21 42.82 35.22
CA ILE A 389 -5.09 42.66 33.76
C ILE A 389 -5.46 41.21 33.52
N ASP A 390 -6.63 40.93 32.97
CA ASP A 390 -7.20 39.58 32.94
C ASP A 390 -6.62 38.72 31.80
N PRO A 391 -5.69 37.77 32.08
CA PRO A 391 -5.11 36.94 31.02
C PRO A 391 -6.09 35.93 30.44
N VAL A 392 -7.18 35.57 31.14
CA VAL A 392 -8.23 34.68 30.63
C VAL A 392 -8.99 35.36 29.50
N LEU A 393 -9.35 36.63 29.71
CA LEU A 393 -10.01 37.43 28.68
C LEU A 393 -9.09 37.67 27.48
N ILE A 394 -7.82 38.05 27.73
CA ILE A 394 -6.82 38.25 26.67
C ILE A 394 -6.66 36.98 25.82
N THR A 395 -6.49 35.82 26.47
CA THR A 395 -6.33 34.53 25.78
C THR A 395 -7.55 34.20 24.92
N SER A 396 -8.75 34.48 25.42
CA SER A 396 -10.00 34.26 24.67
C SER A 396 -10.04 35.09 23.38
N HIS A 397 -9.60 36.34 23.43
CA HIS A 397 -9.48 37.18 22.24
C HIS A 397 -8.40 36.68 21.28
N ILE A 398 -7.25 36.23 21.79
CA ILE A 398 -6.17 35.65 20.98
C ILE A 398 -6.67 34.41 20.23
N ILE A 399 -7.32 33.46 20.92
CA ILE A 399 -7.85 32.23 20.30
C ILE A 399 -8.77 32.56 19.12
N VAL A 400 -9.72 33.47 19.32
CA VAL A 400 -10.68 33.87 18.28
C VAL A 400 -9.98 34.61 17.14
N ALA A 401 -9.07 35.53 17.46
CA ALA A 401 -8.37 36.31 16.46
C ALA A 401 -7.47 35.45 15.58
N LEU A 402 -6.73 34.51 16.15
CA LEU A 402 -5.83 33.65 15.39
C LEU A 402 -6.56 32.77 14.36
N GLN A 403 -7.85 32.45 14.56
CA GLN A 403 -8.66 31.78 13.52
C GLN A 403 -8.83 32.62 12.24
N GLN A 404 -8.60 33.94 12.30
CA GLN A 404 -8.61 34.82 11.13
C GLN A 404 -7.39 34.61 10.24
N ILE A 405 -6.27 34.11 10.78
CA ILE A 405 -5.09 33.74 9.97
C ILE A 405 -5.50 32.68 8.92
N ILE A 406 -6.28 31.69 9.34
CA ILE A 406 -6.76 30.65 8.44
C ILE A 406 -7.92 31.16 7.58
N SER A 407 -8.90 31.80 8.20
CA SER A 407 -10.16 32.10 7.50
C SER A 407 -10.08 33.33 6.58
N ARG A 408 -9.24 34.33 6.88
CA ARG A 408 -9.18 35.62 6.17
C ARG A 408 -7.84 35.95 5.55
N VAL A 409 -6.74 35.36 6.01
CA VAL A 409 -5.39 35.67 5.51
C VAL A 409 -4.85 34.60 4.57
N ALA A 410 -5.05 33.32 4.89
CA ALA A 410 -4.63 32.23 4.01
C ALA A 410 -5.33 32.33 2.65
N ASP A 411 -4.62 32.00 1.57
CA ASP A 411 -5.29 31.73 0.28
C ASP A 411 -6.25 30.56 0.50
N PRO A 412 -7.55 30.68 0.13
CA PRO A 412 -8.52 29.59 0.29
C PRO A 412 -8.13 28.30 -0.46
N LYS A 413 -7.18 28.37 -1.40
CA LYS A 413 -6.63 27.20 -2.09
C LYS A 413 -5.50 26.51 -1.33
N THR A 414 -4.97 27.11 -0.28
CA THR A 414 -3.88 26.56 0.54
C THR A 414 -4.45 25.87 1.77
N PRO A 415 -4.50 24.52 1.80
CA PRO A 415 -5.06 23.79 2.93
C PRO A 415 -4.27 24.11 4.20
N SER A 416 -4.96 24.68 5.18
CA SER A 416 -4.39 25.12 6.43
C SER A 416 -5.34 24.80 7.58
N VAL A 417 -4.80 24.33 8.70
CA VAL A 417 -5.56 24.02 9.92
C VAL A 417 -4.83 24.60 11.11
N LEU A 418 -5.55 25.36 11.94
CA LEU A 418 -5.10 25.83 13.24
C LEU A 418 -6.05 25.25 14.29
N SER A 419 -5.52 24.62 15.33
CA SER A 419 -6.34 24.03 16.39
C SER A 419 -5.69 24.24 17.74
N PHE A 420 -6.46 24.69 18.72
CA PHE A 420 -6.02 24.79 20.10
C PHE A 420 -6.66 23.65 20.90
N GLY A 421 -5.82 22.77 21.42
CA GLY A 421 -6.28 21.55 22.10
C GLY A 421 -6.31 21.68 23.62
N LYS A 422 -5.59 22.65 24.20
CA LYS A 422 -5.42 22.79 25.63
C LYS A 422 -5.37 24.25 26.04
N VAL A 423 -6.17 24.59 27.06
CA VAL A 423 -6.20 25.90 27.69
C VAL A 423 -6.20 25.68 29.19
N ILE A 424 -5.20 26.21 29.90
CA ILE A 424 -5.07 26.09 31.35
C ILE A 424 -5.00 27.48 31.95
N ALA A 425 -6.01 27.80 32.76
CA ALA A 425 -6.08 29.02 33.57
C ALA A 425 -6.22 28.62 35.05
N ASN A 426 -5.13 28.72 35.81
CA ASN A 426 -5.07 28.26 37.21
C ASN A 426 -5.63 29.31 38.18
N GLY A 427 -6.87 29.75 37.95
CA GLY A 427 -7.61 30.67 38.81
C GLY A 427 -8.57 29.96 39.77
N ALA A 428 -9.44 30.73 40.41
CA ALA A 428 -10.59 30.24 41.16
C ALA A 428 -11.85 31.02 40.75
N THR A 429 -13.02 30.61 41.24
CA THR A 429 -14.29 31.28 40.90
C THR A 429 -14.29 32.79 41.17
N ASN A 430 -13.49 33.25 42.14
CA ASN A 430 -13.34 34.65 42.53
C ASN A 430 -11.90 35.19 42.38
N VAL A 431 -11.00 34.46 41.70
CA VAL A 431 -9.59 34.84 41.54
C VAL A 431 -9.18 34.75 40.07
N ILE A 432 -8.75 35.88 39.53
CA ILE A 432 -8.12 35.96 38.21
C ILE A 432 -6.65 35.53 38.35
N PRO A 433 -6.15 34.58 37.54
CA PRO A 433 -4.76 34.15 37.59
C PRO A 433 -3.81 35.21 37.01
N ASN A 434 -2.51 35.05 37.23
CA ASN A 434 -1.48 35.91 36.61
C ASN A 434 -1.18 35.52 35.16
N GLU A 435 -1.45 34.28 34.79
CA GLU A 435 -1.09 33.73 33.48
C GLU A 435 -2.09 32.67 33.00
N VAL A 436 -2.09 32.45 31.69
CA VAL A 436 -2.84 31.37 31.02
C VAL A 436 -1.94 30.68 30.02
N TYR A 437 -1.97 29.34 30.01
CA TYR A 437 -1.23 28.51 29.07
C TYR A 437 -2.17 27.98 27.99
N LEU A 438 -1.76 28.11 26.74
CA LEU A 438 -2.50 27.71 25.56
C LEU A 438 -1.59 26.87 24.66
N GLU A 439 -2.05 25.68 24.29
CA GLU A 439 -1.31 24.78 23.39
C GLU A 439 -2.18 24.39 22.19
N GLY A 440 -1.54 24.29 21.03
CA GLY A 440 -2.20 23.98 19.78
C GLY A 440 -1.27 23.44 18.71
N THR A 441 -1.82 23.26 17.52
CA THR A 441 -1.08 22.85 16.34
C THR A 441 -1.48 23.69 15.13
N PHE A 442 -0.49 23.99 14.28
CA PHE A 442 -0.73 24.54 12.96
C PHE A 442 -0.21 23.57 11.89
N ARG A 443 -1.00 23.39 10.83
CA ARG A 443 -0.71 22.49 9.72
C ARG A 443 -0.98 23.20 8.41
N THR A 444 -0.07 23.09 7.46
CA THR A 444 -0.26 23.62 6.10
C THR A 444 0.46 22.74 5.08
N MET A 445 0.01 22.77 3.83
CA MET A 445 0.70 22.11 2.71
C MET A 445 1.72 23.03 2.02
N ASP A 446 1.98 24.22 2.53
CA ASP A 446 2.81 25.23 1.87
C ASP A 446 3.78 25.93 2.83
N GLU A 447 5.08 25.78 2.58
CA GLU A 447 6.16 26.28 3.44
C GLU A 447 6.34 27.81 3.39
N GLU A 448 6.09 28.43 2.24
CA GLU A 448 6.17 29.89 2.14
C GLU A 448 5.02 30.53 2.93
N TRP A 449 3.82 29.95 2.81
CA TRP A 449 2.69 30.33 3.66
C TRP A 449 2.95 30.01 5.12
N ARG A 450 3.57 28.87 5.46
CA ARG A 450 3.90 28.50 6.83
C ARG A 450 4.72 29.58 7.54
N ALA A 451 5.82 30.01 6.91
CA ALA A 451 6.68 31.06 7.44
C ALA A 451 5.92 32.39 7.65
N LYS A 452 5.12 32.80 6.66
CA LYS A 452 4.28 34.02 6.77
C LYS A 452 3.20 33.89 7.85
N ALA A 453 2.60 32.72 7.99
CA ALA A 453 1.59 32.45 9.00
C ALA A 453 2.18 32.55 10.40
N HIS A 454 3.40 32.03 10.61
CA HIS A 454 4.13 32.14 11.88
C HIS A 454 4.32 33.60 12.31
N GLU A 455 4.87 34.43 11.42
CA GLU A 455 5.06 35.86 11.67
C GLU A 455 3.75 36.57 12.03
N LYS A 456 2.67 36.24 11.32
CA LYS A 456 1.37 36.87 11.53
C LYS A 456 0.68 36.39 12.81
N MET A 457 0.79 35.10 13.15
CA MET A 457 0.28 34.55 14.40
C MET A 457 0.95 35.23 15.58
N LYS A 458 2.29 35.31 15.55
CA LYS A 458 3.08 36.00 16.57
C LYS A 458 2.66 37.46 16.73
N LYS A 459 2.68 38.22 15.64
CA LYS A 459 2.31 39.65 15.66
C LYS A 459 0.89 39.89 16.16
N MET A 460 -0.07 39.04 15.78
CA MET A 460 -1.46 39.16 16.19
C MET A 460 -1.65 38.85 17.68
N ALA A 461 -1.04 37.78 18.18
CA ALA A 461 -1.13 37.39 19.58
C ALA A 461 -0.48 38.45 20.49
N GLU A 462 0.75 38.86 20.17
CA GLU A 462 1.49 39.90 20.92
C GLU A 462 0.74 41.24 20.89
N GLY A 463 0.27 41.67 19.73
CA GLY A 463 -0.45 42.94 19.60
C GLY A 463 -1.79 42.97 20.35
N ILE A 464 -2.52 41.85 20.42
CA ILE A 464 -3.75 41.75 21.22
C ILE A 464 -3.43 41.83 22.71
N ALA A 465 -2.43 41.07 23.17
CA ALA A 465 -2.03 41.08 24.57
C ALA A 465 -1.60 42.49 25.02
N GLU A 466 -0.74 43.15 24.23
CA GLU A 466 -0.26 44.49 24.50
C GLU A 466 -1.42 45.51 24.55
N ALA A 467 -2.33 45.48 23.58
CA ALA A 467 -3.48 46.39 23.53
C ALA A 467 -4.41 46.25 24.75
N MET A 468 -4.43 45.08 25.39
CA MET A 468 -5.21 44.79 26.59
C MET A 468 -4.42 44.96 27.90
N GLY A 469 -3.17 45.44 27.81
CA GLY A 469 -2.31 45.75 28.96
C GLY A 469 -1.50 44.57 29.49
N GLY A 470 -1.53 43.41 28.82
CA GLY A 470 -0.74 42.23 29.17
C GLY A 470 0.43 42.01 28.21
N SER A 471 1.02 40.83 28.26
CA SER A 471 2.01 40.36 27.28
C SER A 471 1.78 38.90 26.92
N CYS A 472 2.42 38.42 25.86
CA CYS A 472 2.27 37.06 25.39
C CYS A 472 3.61 36.53 24.88
N ASP A 473 4.02 35.37 25.36
CA ASP A 473 5.14 34.61 24.82
C ASP A 473 4.58 33.53 23.91
N LEU A 474 4.94 33.55 22.63
CA LEU A 474 4.46 32.61 21.63
C LEU A 474 5.66 31.89 20.97
N ILE A 475 5.62 30.56 21.03
CA ILE A 475 6.59 29.61 20.48
C ILE A 475 5.87 28.77 19.42
N LEU A 476 6.49 28.63 18.23
CA LEU A 476 5.96 27.95 17.04
C LEU A 476 6.94 26.91 16.50
#